data_AF-A0A399QSW0-F1
#
_entry.id   AF-A0A399QSW0-F1
#
_cell.length_a   1.000
_cell.length_b   1.000
_cell.length_c   1.000
_cell.angle_alpha   90.00
_cell.angle_beta   90.00
_cell.angle_gamma   90.00
#
_symmetry.space_group_name_H-M   'P 1'
#
loop_
_entity.id
_entity.type
_entity.pdbx_description
1 polymer ?
#
loop_
_entity_poly.entity_id
_entity_poly.type
_entity_poly.pdbx_seq_one_letter_code
_entity_poly.pdbx_strand_id
1 'polypeptide(L)'
;MAQKSEGSYGWRLPAAKLEKAVAKAFNNWATSAPDKLLRNPSANSYSKVSAALGQLEPPSSSTWKHCFGLLDRIEVRAGQLELKIDAQALSKNIGIDASELLNEALVHTEAFVMKRRGVETVLLLGAAAPQRDTTLINAIAKAHVWMKAWRDGSSLSDIAKSIGWTPSPLRQRLKLAFLSPAITKAILDGRQPADLSLERILRSDLPLDWDRQAEKFGFEVP
;
A
#
# COMPACT_ATOMS: atom_id res chain seq x y z
N MET A 1 -37.46 -7.90 -16.96
CA MET A 1 -36.37 -8.43 -16.10
C MET A 1 -35.12 -7.63 -16.41
N ALA A 2 -34.83 -6.61 -15.61
CA ALA A 2 -33.62 -5.80 -15.74
C ALA A 2 -32.70 -6.13 -14.58
N GLN A 3 -31.53 -6.72 -14.89
CA GLN A 3 -30.44 -6.89 -13.94
C GLN A 3 -29.95 -5.51 -13.49
N LYS A 4 -30.12 -5.23 -12.21
CA LYS A 4 -29.67 -4.01 -11.55
C LYS A 4 -28.15 -4.11 -11.38
N SER A 5 -27.40 -3.29 -12.11
CA SER A 5 -25.95 -3.16 -11.96
C SER A 5 -25.60 -2.73 -10.53
N GLU A 6 -24.80 -3.53 -9.84
CA GLU A 6 -24.26 -3.21 -8.51
C GLU A 6 -23.37 -1.97 -8.55
N GLY A 7 -23.35 -1.24 -7.44
CA GLY A 7 -22.88 0.14 -7.27
C GLY A 7 -21.57 0.52 -7.98
N SER A 8 -21.68 1.49 -8.88
CA SER A 8 -20.58 2.32 -9.34
C SER A 8 -20.06 3.19 -8.17
N TYR A 9 -19.11 2.66 -7.40
CA TYR A 9 -18.34 3.44 -6.44
C TYR A 9 -17.32 4.29 -7.22
N GLY A 10 -17.68 5.53 -7.58
CA GLY A 10 -16.76 6.49 -8.18
C GLY A 10 -15.60 6.80 -7.23
N TRP A 11 -14.39 6.31 -7.56
CA TRP A 11 -13.21 6.53 -6.74
C TRP A 11 -12.71 7.97 -6.89
N ARG A 12 -12.54 8.68 -5.77
CA ARG A 12 -11.80 9.95 -5.72
C ARG A 12 -10.33 9.65 -5.45
N LEU A 13 -9.54 9.57 -6.52
CA LEU A 13 -8.09 9.37 -6.49
C LEU A 13 -7.39 10.71 -6.83
N PRO A 14 -6.53 11.24 -5.94
CA PRO A 14 -5.73 12.41 -6.29
C PRO A 14 -4.81 12.09 -7.48
N ALA A 15 -4.89 12.87 -8.55
CA ALA A 15 -4.13 12.67 -9.79
C ALA A 15 -2.65 12.46 -9.48
N ALA A 16 -2.01 13.38 -8.76
CA ALA A 16 -0.60 13.28 -8.40
C ALA A 16 -0.18 11.97 -7.67
N LYS A 17 -1.09 11.32 -6.94
CA LYS A 17 -0.81 10.04 -6.26
C LYS A 17 -0.92 8.87 -7.23
N LEU A 18 -1.95 8.85 -8.07
CA LEU A 18 -2.06 7.91 -9.18
C LEU A 18 -0.88 8.07 -10.15
N GLU A 19 -0.40 9.30 -10.29
CA GLU A 19 0.67 9.62 -11.20
C GLU A 19 1.99 8.97 -10.80
N LYS A 20 2.42 9.25 -9.57
CA LYS A 20 3.57 8.60 -8.94
C LYS A 20 3.44 7.08 -8.91
N ALA A 21 2.21 6.61 -8.79
CA ALA A 21 1.90 5.21 -8.73
C ALA A 21 2.20 4.49 -10.04
N VAL A 22 1.63 4.97 -11.13
CA VAL A 22 1.90 4.47 -12.48
C VAL A 22 3.38 4.61 -12.84
N ALA A 23 4.01 5.73 -12.46
CA ALA A 23 5.45 5.94 -12.68
C ALA A 23 6.33 4.84 -12.09
N LYS A 24 6.05 4.48 -10.84
CA LYS A 24 6.78 3.44 -10.12
C LYS A 24 6.54 2.06 -10.74
N ALA A 25 5.29 1.73 -11.04
CA ALA A 25 4.94 0.45 -11.66
C ALA A 25 5.57 0.31 -13.06
N PHE A 26 5.63 1.39 -13.83
CA PHE A 26 6.32 1.42 -15.12
C PHE A 26 7.83 1.17 -14.97
N ASN A 27 8.50 1.80 -14.01
CA ASN A 27 9.93 1.56 -13.77
C ASN A 27 10.23 0.12 -13.36
N ASN A 28 9.37 -0.46 -12.51
CA ASN A 28 9.52 -1.86 -12.10
C ASN A 28 9.36 -2.81 -13.29
N TRP A 29 8.38 -2.53 -14.15
CA TRP A 29 8.24 -3.23 -15.42
C TRP A 29 9.48 -3.05 -16.29
N ALA A 30 9.92 -1.82 -16.59
CA ALA A 30 11.06 -1.53 -17.45
C ALA A 30 12.36 -2.20 -16.97
N THR A 31 12.52 -2.37 -15.65
CA THR A 31 13.67 -3.06 -15.03
C THR A 31 13.62 -4.58 -15.25
N SER A 32 12.43 -5.19 -15.23
CA SER A 32 12.23 -6.65 -15.32
C SER A 32 11.82 -7.14 -16.72
N ALA A 33 11.43 -6.22 -17.60
CA ALA A 33 10.99 -6.51 -18.96
C ALA A 33 12.09 -7.12 -19.84
N PRO A 34 13.38 -6.69 -19.81
CA PRO A 34 14.43 -7.28 -20.65
C PRO A 34 14.51 -8.82 -20.55
N ASP A 35 14.22 -9.38 -19.38
CA ASP A 35 14.25 -10.82 -19.12
C ASP A 35 13.12 -11.61 -19.81
N LYS A 36 11.99 -10.94 -20.09
CA LYS A 36 10.73 -11.58 -20.49
C LYS A 36 10.16 -11.06 -21.80
N LEU A 37 10.64 -9.92 -22.28
CA LEU A 37 10.04 -9.17 -23.38
C LEU A 37 10.27 -9.84 -24.73
N LEU A 38 11.43 -10.46 -24.94
CA LEU A 38 11.82 -11.02 -26.23
C LEU A 38 11.44 -12.49 -26.34
N ARG A 39 10.80 -12.85 -27.46
CA ARG A 39 10.47 -14.23 -27.81
C ARG A 39 11.71 -15.12 -28.00
N ASN A 40 12.81 -14.53 -28.49
CA ASN A 40 14.09 -15.22 -28.63
C ASN A 40 15.25 -14.30 -28.22
N PRO A 41 15.63 -14.28 -26.93
CA PRO A 41 16.66 -13.37 -26.42
C PRO A 41 18.07 -13.82 -26.85
N SER A 42 18.89 -12.85 -27.24
CA SER A 42 20.34 -12.99 -27.42
C SER A 42 21.04 -11.97 -26.53
N ALA A 43 22.33 -12.17 -26.21
CA ALA A 43 23.08 -11.23 -25.39
C ALA A 43 23.07 -9.79 -25.97
N ASN A 44 23.07 -9.67 -27.30
CA ASN A 44 23.01 -8.39 -28.00
C ASN A 44 21.61 -7.76 -27.97
N SER A 45 20.55 -8.55 -28.20
CA SER A 45 19.17 -8.04 -28.15
C SER A 45 18.74 -7.70 -26.72
N TYR A 46 19.13 -8.49 -25.72
CA TYR A 46 18.92 -8.16 -24.31
C TYR A 46 19.59 -6.83 -23.92
N SER A 47 20.88 -6.66 -24.26
CA SER A 47 21.62 -5.43 -23.92
C SER A 47 21.02 -4.19 -24.58
N LYS A 48 20.55 -4.32 -25.84
CA LYS A 48 19.84 -3.24 -26.53
C LYS A 48 18.52 -2.88 -25.85
N VAL A 49 17.70 -3.88 -25.49
CA VAL A 49 16.43 -3.65 -24.78
C VAL A 49 16.66 -3.01 -23.42
N SER A 50 17.58 -3.56 -22.62
CA SER A 50 17.90 -3.04 -21.30
C SER A 50 18.41 -1.60 -21.36
N ALA A 51 19.29 -1.30 -22.31
CA ALA A 51 19.75 0.07 -22.54
C ALA A 51 18.60 1.00 -22.97
N ALA A 52 17.78 0.59 -23.95
CA ALA A 52 16.68 1.41 -24.44
C ALA A 52 15.63 1.68 -23.35
N LEU A 53 15.23 0.66 -22.59
CA LEU A 53 14.29 0.79 -21.47
C LEU A 53 14.86 1.63 -20.33
N GLY A 54 16.17 1.54 -20.07
CA GLY A 54 16.84 2.35 -19.06
C GLY A 54 16.93 3.84 -19.41
N GLN A 55 16.80 4.20 -20.69
CA GLN A 55 16.73 5.59 -21.15
C GLN A 55 15.30 6.15 -21.18
N LEU A 56 14.28 5.30 -20.96
CA LEU A 56 12.90 5.77 -20.87
C LEU A 56 12.70 6.49 -19.55
N GLU A 57 12.34 7.77 -19.62
CA GLU A 57 11.96 8.50 -18.42
C GLU A 57 10.64 7.95 -17.85
N PRO A 58 10.56 7.74 -16.52
CA PRO A 58 9.30 7.39 -15.89
C PRO A 58 8.24 8.47 -16.13
N PRO A 59 6.95 8.07 -16.13
CA PRO A 59 5.84 9.02 -16.04
C PRO A 59 6.05 10.02 -14.89
N SER A 60 6.04 11.30 -15.19
CA SER A 60 6.08 12.38 -14.19
C SER A 60 5.05 13.44 -14.55
N SER A 61 4.74 14.37 -13.64
CA SER A 61 3.77 15.45 -13.91
C SER A 61 4.12 16.28 -15.15
N SER A 62 5.41 16.37 -15.53
CA SER A 62 5.89 17.03 -16.74
C SER A 62 6.09 16.08 -17.93
N THR A 63 6.32 14.78 -17.70
CA THR A 63 6.59 13.76 -18.74
C THR A 63 5.33 12.97 -19.14
N TRP A 64 4.20 13.18 -18.44
CA TRP A 64 2.95 12.42 -18.60
C TRP A 64 2.45 12.29 -20.04
N LYS A 65 2.63 13.34 -20.85
CA LYS A 65 2.23 13.36 -22.26
C LYS A 65 3.04 12.40 -23.13
N HIS A 66 4.32 12.21 -22.84
CA HIS A 66 5.20 11.32 -23.58
C HIS A 66 5.02 9.86 -23.15
N CYS A 67 4.76 9.62 -21.86
CA CYS A 67 4.56 8.27 -21.33
C CYS A 67 3.24 7.62 -21.75
N PHE A 68 2.17 8.41 -22.02
CA PHE A 68 0.97 7.88 -22.68
C PHE A 68 1.24 7.35 -24.09
N GLY A 69 2.30 7.81 -24.74
CA GLY A 69 2.69 7.26 -26.04
C GLY A 69 3.04 5.78 -25.97
N LEU A 70 3.56 5.31 -24.82
CA LEU A 70 4.01 3.93 -24.61
C LEU A 70 2.98 3.04 -23.90
N LEU A 71 1.98 3.64 -23.23
CA LEU A 71 0.97 2.91 -22.46
C LEU A 71 -0.34 2.85 -23.26
N ASP A 72 -0.77 1.64 -23.61
CA ASP A 72 -2.06 1.38 -24.25
C ASP A 72 -3.21 1.60 -23.25
N ARG A 73 -3.07 1.06 -22.03
CA ARG A 73 -4.12 1.13 -21.01
C ARG A 73 -3.56 1.05 -19.59
N ILE A 74 -4.22 1.76 -18.68
CA ILE A 74 -4.00 1.65 -17.24
C ILE A 74 -5.32 1.24 -16.62
N GLU A 75 -5.34 0.09 -15.95
CA GLU A 75 -6.52 -0.39 -15.24
C GLU A 75 -6.25 -0.40 -13.74
N VAL A 76 -7.08 0.34 -12.99
CA VAL A 76 -7.00 0.40 -11.54
C VAL A 76 -8.14 -0.45 -10.99
N ARG A 77 -7.81 -1.51 -10.25
CA ARG A 77 -8.76 -2.38 -9.54
C ARG A 77 -8.56 -2.25 -8.04
N ALA A 78 -9.48 -2.80 -7.25
CA ALA A 78 -9.31 -2.86 -5.80
C ALA A 78 -8.05 -3.65 -5.42
N GLY A 79 -6.96 -2.94 -5.13
CA GLY A 79 -5.69 -3.52 -4.70
C GLY A 79 -4.75 -3.96 -5.82
N GLN A 80 -5.08 -3.72 -7.10
CA GLN A 80 -4.23 -4.08 -8.24
C GLN A 80 -4.19 -3.01 -9.34
N LEU A 81 -2.98 -2.59 -9.70
CA LEU A 81 -2.73 -1.67 -10.81
C LEU A 81 -2.18 -2.49 -11.96
N GLU A 82 -2.88 -2.48 -13.08
CA GLU A 82 -2.45 -3.13 -14.30
C GLU A 82 -2.04 -2.07 -15.33
N LEU A 83 -0.84 -2.23 -15.87
CA LEU A 83 -0.30 -1.45 -16.96
C LEU A 83 -0.23 -2.33 -18.19
N LYS A 84 -0.83 -1.87 -19.29
CA LYS A 84 -0.71 -2.48 -20.60
C LYS A 84 0.13 -1.57 -21.48
N ILE A 85 1.25 -2.11 -21.96
CA ILE A 85 2.21 -1.40 -22.80
C ILE A 85 1.81 -1.57 -24.27
N ASP A 86 1.89 -0.49 -25.03
CA ASP A 86 1.62 -0.51 -26.47
C ASP A 86 2.83 -1.14 -27.20
N ALA A 87 2.59 -2.28 -27.86
CA ALA A 87 3.61 -3.02 -28.57
C ALA A 87 4.27 -2.21 -29.71
N GLN A 88 3.48 -1.40 -30.42
CA GLN A 88 3.90 -0.65 -31.61
C GLN A 88 4.64 0.65 -31.24
N ALA A 89 4.25 1.28 -30.13
CA ALA A 89 4.98 2.41 -29.61
C ALA A 89 6.29 1.96 -28.95
N LEU A 90 6.26 0.84 -28.23
CA LEU A 90 7.45 0.25 -27.64
C LEU A 90 8.46 -0.16 -28.73
N SER A 91 8.02 -0.90 -29.74
CA SER A 91 8.84 -1.36 -30.87
C SER A 91 9.62 -0.21 -31.53
N LYS A 92 8.93 0.91 -31.79
CA LYS A 92 9.54 2.14 -32.35
C LYS A 92 10.57 2.78 -31.43
N ASN A 93 10.36 2.74 -30.11
CA ASN A 93 11.28 3.35 -29.14
C ASN A 93 12.51 2.49 -28.88
N ILE A 94 12.37 1.16 -28.86
CA ILE A 94 13.49 0.23 -28.59
C ILE A 94 14.19 -0.24 -29.88
N GLY A 95 13.60 -0.01 -31.05
CA GLY A 95 14.14 -0.41 -32.35
C GLY A 95 14.08 -1.92 -32.60
N ILE A 96 13.06 -2.60 -32.05
CA ILE A 96 12.83 -4.05 -32.20
C ILE A 96 11.45 -4.25 -32.80
N ASP A 97 11.31 -5.20 -33.72
CA ASP A 97 10.01 -5.48 -34.34
C ASP A 97 8.97 -5.96 -33.31
N ALA A 98 7.73 -5.47 -33.44
CA ALA A 98 6.66 -5.83 -32.51
C ALA A 98 6.36 -7.35 -32.48
N SER A 99 6.67 -8.09 -33.56
CA SER A 99 6.52 -9.55 -33.63
C SER A 99 7.52 -10.33 -32.79
N GLU A 100 8.64 -9.70 -32.39
CA GLU A 100 9.61 -10.29 -31.47
C GLU A 100 9.21 -10.13 -30.01
N LEU A 101 8.19 -9.30 -29.72
CA LEU A 101 7.71 -9.04 -28.38
C LEU A 101 6.72 -10.11 -27.92
N LEU A 102 6.85 -10.55 -26.67
CA LEU A 102 5.88 -11.40 -26.01
C LEU A 102 4.77 -10.55 -25.39
N ASN A 103 3.52 -10.83 -25.78
CA ASN A 103 2.34 -10.08 -25.32
C ASN A 103 2.18 -10.17 -23.79
N GLU A 104 2.55 -11.30 -23.19
CA GLU A 104 2.50 -11.51 -21.75
C GLU A 104 3.43 -10.55 -20.99
N ALA A 105 4.57 -10.20 -21.60
CA ALA A 105 5.53 -9.26 -21.04
C ALA A 105 5.15 -7.78 -21.28
N LEU A 106 4.13 -7.53 -22.10
CA LEU A 106 3.54 -6.19 -22.31
C LEU A 106 2.41 -5.89 -21.30
N VAL A 107 2.15 -6.79 -20.37
CA VAL A 107 1.20 -6.59 -19.28
C VAL A 107 1.97 -6.67 -17.96
N HIS A 108 1.86 -5.62 -17.15
CA HIS A 108 2.45 -5.57 -15.82
C HIS A 108 1.39 -5.32 -14.77
N THR A 109 1.27 -6.23 -13.81
CA THR A 109 0.31 -6.11 -12.72
C THR A 109 1.05 -5.99 -11.40
N GLU A 110 0.76 -4.94 -10.65
CA GLU A 110 1.29 -4.77 -9.29
C GLU A 110 0.18 -4.68 -8.25
N ALA A 111 0.43 -5.32 -7.11
CA ALA A 111 -0.38 -5.10 -5.93
C ALA A 111 -0.15 -3.69 -5.38
N PHE A 112 -1.24 -3.03 -5.02
CA PHE A 112 -1.21 -1.76 -4.29
C PHE A 112 -2.20 -1.79 -3.14
N VAL A 113 -1.96 -0.98 -2.11
CA VAL A 113 -2.89 -0.83 -1.01
C VAL A 113 -3.59 0.52 -1.15
N MET A 114 -4.92 0.49 -1.13
CA MET A 114 -5.73 1.69 -0.98
C MET A 114 -6.05 1.92 0.48
N LYS A 115 -5.50 2.98 1.08
CA LYS A 115 -5.88 3.39 2.43
C LYS A 115 -6.75 4.64 2.35
N ARG A 116 -7.99 4.55 2.85
CA ARG A 116 -8.82 5.74 3.11
C ARG A 116 -8.30 6.45 4.36
N ARG A 117 -7.93 7.72 4.25
CA ARG A 117 -7.78 8.63 5.39
C ARG A 117 -8.92 9.64 5.33
N GLY A 118 -10.06 9.32 5.96
CA GLY A 118 -11.26 10.15 5.86
C GLY A 118 -11.82 10.20 4.44
N VAL A 119 -11.98 11.41 3.88
CA VAL A 119 -12.54 11.66 2.53
C VAL A 119 -11.53 11.39 1.39
N GLU A 120 -10.24 11.20 1.70
CA GLU A 120 -9.17 11.04 0.71
C GLU A 120 -8.71 9.58 0.57
N THR A 121 -8.64 9.08 -0.67
CA THR A 121 -8.06 7.79 -1.01
C THR A 121 -6.55 7.95 -1.23
N VAL A 122 -5.72 7.17 -0.52
CA VAL A 122 -4.26 7.14 -0.67
C VAL A 122 -3.85 5.83 -1.36
N LEU A 123 -3.19 5.95 -2.50
CA LEU A 123 -2.56 4.86 -3.26
C LEU A 123 -1.14 4.61 -2.71
N LEU A 124 -0.88 3.41 -2.16
CA LEU A 124 0.46 2.97 -1.72
C LEU A 124 0.88 1.75 -2.56
N LEU A 125 1.95 1.87 -3.36
CA LEU A 125 2.44 0.79 -4.24
C LEU A 125 3.66 0.08 -3.70
N GLY A 126 3.70 -1.24 -3.92
CA GLY A 126 4.86 -2.10 -3.64
C GLY A 126 4.95 -2.59 -2.20
N ALA A 127 3.83 -2.80 -1.51
CA ALA A 127 3.84 -3.49 -0.22
C ALA A 127 3.97 -5.02 -0.42
N ALA A 128 5.10 -5.45 -0.99
CA ALA A 128 5.67 -6.71 -0.55
C ALA A 128 6.12 -6.49 0.90
N ALA A 129 5.54 -7.28 1.80
CA ALA A 129 5.48 -7.11 3.24
C ALA A 129 4.45 -6.05 3.70
N PRO A 130 3.58 -6.43 4.65
CA PRO A 130 2.63 -5.50 5.20
C PRO A 130 3.35 -4.31 5.84
N GLN A 131 2.98 -3.10 5.43
CA GLN A 131 3.64 -1.89 5.89
C GLN A 131 3.25 -1.63 7.36
N ARG A 132 4.11 -2.09 8.27
CA ARG A 132 4.07 -1.84 9.72
C ARG A 132 3.64 -0.40 10.00
N ASP A 133 2.49 -0.22 10.64
CA ASP A 133 2.01 1.11 11.00
C ASP A 133 2.81 1.63 12.21
N THR A 134 3.92 2.31 11.94
CA THR A 134 4.84 2.81 12.98
C THR A 134 4.16 3.75 13.97
N THR A 135 3.11 4.46 13.55
CA THR A 135 2.33 5.31 14.45
C THR A 135 1.53 4.48 15.44
N LEU A 136 0.86 3.43 14.95
CA LEU A 136 0.12 2.49 15.80
C LEU A 136 1.09 1.73 16.74
N ILE A 137 2.20 1.23 16.21
CA ILE A 137 3.23 0.51 16.98
C ILE A 137 3.79 1.40 18.09
N ASN A 138 4.17 2.64 17.78
CA ASN A 138 4.68 3.58 18.78
C ASN A 138 3.62 3.94 19.83
N ALA A 139 2.34 4.02 19.45
CA ALA A 139 1.26 4.27 20.39
C ALA A 139 1.05 3.10 21.36
N ILE A 140 1.13 1.86 20.87
CA ILE A 140 1.06 0.65 21.70
C ILE A 140 2.26 0.59 22.66
N ALA A 141 3.48 0.81 22.15
CA ALA A 141 4.69 0.83 22.97
C ALA A 141 4.61 1.87 24.11
N LYS A 142 4.18 3.10 23.78
CA LYS A 142 3.97 4.16 24.78
C LYS A 142 2.91 3.78 25.81
N ALA A 143 1.82 3.15 25.38
CA ALA A 143 0.78 2.69 26.29
C ALA A 143 1.33 1.67 27.30
N HIS A 144 2.18 0.72 26.87
CA HIS A 144 2.84 -0.21 27.80
C HIS A 144 3.80 0.50 28.77
N VAL A 145 4.55 1.50 28.32
CA VAL A 145 5.43 2.30 29.20
C VAL A 145 4.61 3.03 30.26
N TRP A 146 3.53 3.70 29.88
CA TRP A 146 2.64 4.40 30.82
C TRP A 146 1.92 3.42 31.74
N MET A 147 1.54 2.26 31.23
CA MET A 147 0.90 1.22 32.04
C MET A 147 1.84 0.68 33.10
N LYS A 148 3.12 0.48 32.75
CA LYS A 148 4.16 0.11 33.71
C LYS A 148 4.33 1.20 34.79
N ALA A 149 4.46 2.47 34.40
CA ALA A 149 4.58 3.57 35.38
C ALA A 149 3.39 3.65 36.34
N TRP A 150 2.17 3.42 35.82
CA TRP A 150 0.97 3.37 36.65
C TRP A 150 0.99 2.20 37.64
N ARG A 151 1.40 1.02 37.17
CA ARG A 151 1.54 -0.18 38.02
C ARG A 151 2.64 -0.03 39.07
N ASP A 152 3.70 0.71 38.75
CA ASP A 152 4.82 0.99 39.64
C ASP A 152 4.49 2.12 40.65
N GLY A 153 3.25 2.63 40.67
CA GLY A 153 2.72 3.53 41.70
C GLY A 153 2.57 4.99 41.28
N SER A 154 2.93 5.37 40.05
CA SER A 154 2.71 6.73 39.55
C SER A 154 1.21 6.99 39.32
N SER A 155 0.70 8.16 39.70
CA SER A 155 -0.69 8.49 39.41
C SER A 155 -0.89 8.82 37.91
N LEU A 156 -2.10 8.61 37.39
CA LEU A 156 -2.43 9.01 36.01
C LEU A 156 -2.26 10.51 35.79
N SER A 157 -2.45 11.33 36.83
CA SER A 157 -2.26 12.77 36.76
C SER A 157 -0.78 13.14 36.58
N ASP A 158 0.12 12.43 37.25
CA ASP A 158 1.55 12.69 37.15
C ASP A 158 2.12 12.24 35.81
N ILE A 159 1.69 11.07 35.33
CA ILE A 159 2.05 10.57 33.98
C ILE A 159 1.52 11.52 32.90
N ALA A 160 0.29 12.03 33.05
CA ALA A 160 -0.27 12.97 32.08
C ALA A 160 0.50 14.30 32.07
N LYS A 161 0.82 14.84 33.25
CA LYS A 161 1.64 16.06 33.40
C LYS A 161 3.02 15.90 32.75
N SER A 162 3.70 14.76 32.94
CA SER A 162 5.05 14.55 32.40
C SER A 162 5.12 14.54 30.87
N ILE A 163 3.98 14.29 30.19
CA ILE A 163 3.87 14.31 28.73
C ILE A 163 3.06 15.52 28.21
N GLY A 164 2.72 16.48 29.07
CA GLY A 164 1.96 17.69 28.71
C GLY A 164 0.49 17.42 28.35
N TRP A 165 -0.11 16.36 28.87
CA TRP A 165 -1.48 15.95 28.57
C TRP A 165 -2.41 16.09 29.78
N THR A 166 -3.71 16.03 29.52
CA THR A 166 -4.72 15.83 30.57
C THR A 166 -4.93 14.32 30.82
N PRO A 167 -5.46 13.90 31.99
CA PRO A 167 -5.64 12.49 32.31
C PRO A 167 -6.64 11.73 31.41
N SER A 168 -7.57 12.45 30.77
CA SER A 168 -8.63 11.83 29.95
C SER A 168 -8.09 11.19 28.66
N PRO A 169 -7.34 11.90 27.79
CA PRO A 169 -6.63 11.29 26.66
C PRO A 169 -5.68 10.15 27.06
N LEU A 170 -5.00 10.27 28.20
CA LEU A 170 -4.11 9.23 28.70
C LEU A 170 -4.87 7.93 28.99
N ARG A 171 -6.02 7.99 29.69
CA ARG A 171 -6.86 6.81 29.94
C ARG A 171 -7.31 6.13 28.64
N GLN A 172 -7.69 6.93 27.65
CA GLN A 172 -8.09 6.38 26.36
C GLN A 172 -6.92 5.64 25.68
N ARG A 173 -5.70 6.19 25.73
CA ARG A 173 -4.50 5.54 25.18
C ARG A 173 -4.08 4.28 25.92
N LEU A 174 -4.28 4.22 27.24
CA LEU A 174 -3.93 3.04 28.03
C LEU A 174 -4.67 1.79 27.58
N LYS A 175 -5.85 1.92 26.95
CA LYS A 175 -6.55 0.79 26.32
C LYS A 175 -5.67 -0.01 25.36
N LEU A 176 -4.72 0.64 24.69
CA LEU A 176 -3.81 -0.02 23.75
C LEU A 176 -2.88 -1.05 24.43
N ALA A 177 -2.59 -0.90 25.72
CA ALA A 177 -1.78 -1.85 26.48
C ALA A 177 -2.54 -3.14 26.82
N PHE A 178 -3.87 -3.17 26.61
CA PHE A 178 -4.74 -4.33 26.85
C PHE A 178 -5.10 -5.09 25.57
N LEU A 179 -4.50 -4.72 24.44
CA LEU A 179 -4.64 -5.49 23.20
C LEU A 179 -4.10 -6.91 23.40
N SER A 180 -4.75 -7.89 22.79
CA SER A 180 -4.30 -9.27 22.88
C SER A 180 -2.86 -9.42 22.33
N PRO A 181 -2.08 -10.37 22.86
CA PRO A 181 -0.75 -10.66 22.32
C PRO A 181 -0.77 -11.03 20.84
N ALA A 182 -1.80 -11.74 20.39
CA ALA A 182 -1.98 -12.11 18.98
C ALA A 182 -2.17 -10.89 18.08
N ILE A 183 -3.05 -9.95 18.48
CA ILE A 183 -3.27 -8.69 17.76
C ILE A 183 -2.00 -7.84 17.74
N THR A 184 -1.33 -7.71 18.88
CA THR A 184 -0.09 -6.95 19.00
C THR A 184 1.00 -7.53 18.09
N LYS A 185 1.16 -8.86 18.08
CA LYS A 185 2.10 -9.55 17.19
C LYS A 185 1.74 -9.32 15.72
N ALA A 186 0.47 -9.46 15.35
CA ALA A 186 0.03 -9.23 13.98
C ALA A 186 0.27 -7.77 13.54
N ILE A 187 0.07 -6.78 14.41
CA ILE A 187 0.40 -5.37 14.15
C ILE A 187 1.91 -5.17 13.96
N LEU A 188 2.73 -5.77 14.83
CA LEU A 188 4.20 -5.70 14.72
C LEU A 188 4.71 -6.41 13.46
N ASP A 189 4.06 -7.50 13.05
CA ASP A 189 4.36 -8.21 11.80
C ASP A 189 3.78 -7.50 10.58
N GLY A 190 3.00 -6.43 10.77
CA GLY A 190 2.23 -5.70 9.76
C GLY A 190 0.96 -6.42 9.29
N ARG A 191 0.73 -7.68 9.68
CA ARG A 191 -0.44 -8.51 9.30
C ARG A 191 -1.78 -8.06 9.91
N GLN A 192 -1.90 -6.79 10.29
CA GLN A 192 -3.14 -6.19 10.77
C GLN A 192 -4.13 -5.97 9.61
N PRO A 193 -5.45 -6.07 9.86
CA PRO A 193 -6.48 -5.74 8.87
C PRO A 193 -6.32 -4.31 8.32
N ALA A 194 -6.59 -4.13 7.02
CA ALA A 194 -6.35 -2.86 6.32
C ALA A 194 -7.22 -1.70 6.85
N ASP A 195 -8.37 -2.02 7.43
CA ASP A 195 -9.32 -1.11 8.06
C ASP A 195 -9.04 -0.88 9.56
N LEU A 196 -7.98 -1.48 10.11
CA LEU A 196 -7.54 -1.24 11.48
C LEU A 196 -6.74 0.06 11.55
N SER A 197 -7.19 0.96 12.42
CA SER A 197 -6.50 2.22 12.71
C SER A 197 -6.46 2.48 14.21
N LEU A 198 -5.50 3.31 14.62
CA LEU A 198 -5.38 3.78 16.00
C LEU A 198 -6.69 4.41 16.50
N GLU A 199 -7.33 5.22 15.67
CA GLU A 199 -8.60 5.88 15.98
C GLU A 199 -9.74 4.87 16.18
N ARG A 200 -9.80 3.82 15.33
CA ARG A 200 -10.79 2.75 15.45
C ARG A 200 -10.66 2.02 16.78
N ILE A 201 -9.44 1.66 17.19
CA ILE A 201 -9.21 0.99 18.47
C ILE A 201 -9.63 1.91 19.63
N LEU A 202 -9.23 3.18 19.61
CA LEU A 202 -9.53 4.12 20.70
C LEU A 202 -11.01 4.50 20.84
N ARG A 203 -11.76 4.51 19.74
CA ARG A 203 -13.21 4.75 19.75
C ARG A 203 -14.03 3.50 20.04
N SER A 204 -13.46 2.33 19.82
CA SER A 204 -14.13 1.08 20.13
C SER A 204 -14.21 0.86 21.64
N ASP A 205 -15.30 0.22 22.06
CA ASP A 205 -15.32 -0.43 23.35
C ASP A 205 -14.47 -1.71 23.26
N LEU A 206 -13.32 -1.73 23.93
CA LEU A 206 -12.34 -2.81 23.81
C LEU A 206 -12.75 -3.96 24.73
N PRO A 207 -13.16 -5.13 24.20
CA PRO A 207 -13.49 -6.27 25.04
C PRO A 207 -12.28 -6.70 25.88
N LEU A 208 -12.50 -7.13 27.13
CA LEU A 208 -11.45 -7.70 27.96
C LEU A 208 -11.04 -9.11 27.49
N ASP A 209 -11.99 -9.82 26.88
CA ASP A 209 -11.79 -11.12 26.26
C ASP A 209 -11.02 -10.96 24.93
N TRP A 210 -9.89 -11.66 24.80
CA TRP A 210 -9.00 -11.54 23.65
C TRP A 210 -9.55 -12.13 22.36
N ASP A 211 -10.39 -13.16 22.43
CA ASP A 211 -11.01 -13.76 21.25
C ASP A 211 -12.05 -12.79 20.69
N ARG A 212 -12.84 -12.17 21.57
CA ARG A 212 -13.76 -11.10 21.19
C ARG A 212 -13.07 -9.85 20.65
N GLN A 213 -11.84 -9.54 21.10
CA GLN A 213 -11.06 -8.47 20.49
C GLN A 213 -10.74 -8.80 19.03
N ALA A 214 -10.31 -10.03 18.76
CA ALA A 214 -9.92 -10.43 17.43
C ALA A 214 -11.11 -10.45 16.46
N GLU A 215 -12.25 -11.03 16.87
CA GLU A 215 -13.49 -10.97 16.09
C GLU A 215 -13.88 -9.52 15.77
N LYS A 216 -13.85 -8.63 16.77
CA LYS A 216 -14.24 -7.23 16.62
C LYS A 216 -13.37 -6.45 15.63
N PHE A 217 -12.08 -6.79 15.58
CA PHE A 217 -11.13 -6.12 14.70
C PHE A 217 -10.84 -6.87 13.41
N GLY A 218 -11.46 -8.04 13.19
CA GLY A 218 -11.30 -8.83 11.97
C GLY A 218 -9.96 -9.56 11.88
N PHE A 219 -9.40 -9.98 13.02
CA PHE A 219 -8.22 -10.86 13.03
C PHE A 219 -8.66 -12.32 12.98
N GLU A 220 -8.07 -13.10 12.08
CA GLU A 220 -8.11 -14.56 12.14
C GLU A 220 -7.18 -15.00 13.28
N VAL A 221 -7.77 -15.36 14.43
CA VAL A 221 -7.02 -16.00 15.51
C VAL A 221 -6.80 -17.46 15.11
N PRO A 222 -5.58 -18.00 15.24
CA PRO A 222 -5.32 -19.42 15.07
C PRO A 222 -5.99 -20.27 16.16
#